data_AF-A0A3N1KZ28-F1
#
_entry.id   AF-A0A3N1KZ28-F1
#
_cell.length_a   1.000
_cell.length_b   1.000
_cell.length_c   1.000
_cell.angle_alpha   90.00
_cell.angle_beta   90.00
_cell.angle_gamma   90.00
#
_symmetry.space_group_name_H-M   'P 1'
#
loop_
_entity.id
_entity.type
_entity.pdbx_description
1 polymer ?
#
loop_
_entity_poly.entity_id
_entity_poly.type
_entity_poly.pdbx_seq_one_letter_code
_entity_poly.pdbx_strand_id
1 'polypeptide(L)'
;MTLALNPVLERDLDVVLAAALHCSTALRNWLIKTVGREPGGHSLEKIAVSAATELGETDVLVIVALGSGEQLALMIEHKIGAVFQSTQAERYALRGDRGRELGGWHHFETILCAPSFYLDTCRSEKKWGTYLAFEEIEAWARQSADPTISFLPTVYEQATRKLMSGRVVANAEASQFWQRYREAAATILPAGTKIAGLGTVAGINTPWPRFQFAAGSPAMRLEHKPRHGVVDLNYPGVTGEQLATMLDAPLPTDVRVERTGQSWSLRINVPTIDHLKPFETQEGAFLAALAAVERLHTIERTLKSAIAAT
;
A
#
# COMPACT_ATOMS: atom_id res chain seq x y z
N MET A 1 20.21 -15.31 9.94
CA MET A 1 20.09 -14.90 8.53
C MET A 1 18.86 -14.02 8.41
N THR A 2 18.95 -12.87 7.76
CA THR A 2 17.82 -11.92 7.62
C THR A 2 17.36 -11.92 6.16
N LEU A 3 16.10 -12.28 5.91
CA LEU A 3 15.47 -12.18 4.59
C LEU A 3 14.74 -10.83 4.49
N ALA A 4 15.09 -10.02 3.50
CA ALA A 4 14.46 -8.72 3.27
C ALA A 4 14.05 -8.58 1.80
N LEU A 5 12.76 -8.36 1.57
CA LEU A 5 12.16 -8.07 0.27
C LEU A 5 11.57 -6.66 0.35
N ASN A 6 12.16 -5.70 -0.36
CA ASN A 6 11.73 -4.30 -0.28
C ASN A 6 11.66 -3.61 -1.66
N PRO A 7 10.44 -3.36 -2.20
CA PRO A 7 9.13 -3.75 -1.68
C PRO A 7 8.73 -5.19 -2.03
N VAL A 8 7.90 -5.85 -1.21
CA VAL A 8 7.18 -7.08 -1.62
C VAL A 8 6.08 -6.73 -2.61
N LEU A 9 6.03 -7.43 -3.73
CA LEU A 9 5.02 -7.38 -4.78
C LEU A 9 4.17 -8.66 -4.78
N GLU A 10 2.98 -8.63 -5.39
CA GLU A 10 2.12 -9.83 -5.57
C GLU A 10 2.92 -10.93 -6.28
N ARG A 11 3.68 -10.57 -7.31
CA ARG A 11 4.57 -11.48 -8.03
C ARG A 11 5.59 -12.21 -7.14
N ASP A 12 6.12 -11.53 -6.12
CA ASP A 12 7.07 -12.15 -5.20
C ASP A 12 6.38 -13.23 -4.37
N LEU A 13 5.14 -12.98 -3.94
CA LEU A 13 4.33 -13.95 -3.21
C LEU A 13 3.99 -15.16 -4.09
N ASP A 14 3.67 -14.95 -5.37
CA ASP A 14 3.34 -16.04 -6.29
C ASP A 14 4.51 -17.01 -6.42
N VAL A 15 5.71 -16.48 -6.67
CA VAL A 15 6.94 -17.28 -6.83
C VAL A 15 7.34 -17.94 -5.52
N VAL A 16 7.27 -17.21 -4.40
CA VAL A 16 7.59 -17.74 -3.07
C VAL A 16 6.66 -18.88 -2.68
N LEU A 17 5.35 -18.70 -2.84
CA LEU A 17 4.37 -19.71 -2.49
C LEU A 17 4.51 -20.93 -3.40
N ALA A 18 4.73 -20.73 -4.70
CA ALA A 18 4.96 -21.82 -5.63
C ALA A 18 6.21 -22.64 -5.25
N ALA A 19 7.34 -21.97 -4.98
CA ALA A 19 8.56 -22.65 -4.57
C ALA A 19 8.36 -23.42 -3.25
N ALA A 20 7.66 -22.82 -2.27
CA ALA A 20 7.35 -23.47 -1.00
C ALA A 20 6.46 -24.70 -1.18
N LEU A 21 5.41 -24.62 -2.00
CA LEU A 21 4.52 -25.74 -2.30
C LEU A 21 5.21 -26.85 -3.08
N HIS A 22 6.21 -26.51 -3.90
CA HIS A 22 7.03 -27.51 -4.57
C HIS A 22 7.87 -28.30 -3.56
N CYS A 23 8.54 -27.61 -2.64
CA CYS A 23 9.51 -28.20 -1.72
C CYS A 23 8.88 -28.84 -0.47
N SER A 24 7.70 -28.39 -0.04
CA SER A 24 7.11 -28.79 1.25
C SER A 24 5.85 -29.63 1.08
N THR A 25 5.96 -30.93 1.34
CA THR A 25 4.79 -31.82 1.47
C THR A 25 3.90 -31.42 2.65
N ALA A 26 4.49 -30.89 3.72
CA ALA A 26 3.74 -30.42 4.88
C ALA A 26 2.83 -29.24 4.51
N LEU A 27 3.34 -28.28 3.74
CA LEU A 27 2.55 -27.14 3.26
C LEU A 27 1.44 -27.59 2.30
N ARG A 28 1.73 -28.53 1.38
CA ARG A 28 0.69 -29.10 0.51
C ARG A 28 -0.41 -29.80 1.32
N ASN A 29 -0.05 -30.63 2.31
CA ASN A 29 -1.02 -31.27 3.19
C ASN A 29 -1.90 -30.25 3.92
N TRP A 30 -1.29 -29.20 4.46
CA TRP A 30 -2.03 -28.15 5.15
C TRP A 30 -2.99 -27.41 4.20
N LEU A 31 -2.54 -27.08 2.99
CA LEU A 31 -3.38 -26.39 2.00
C LEU A 31 -4.55 -27.28 1.53
N ILE A 32 -4.28 -28.56 1.25
CA ILE A 32 -5.32 -29.55 0.88
C ILE A 32 -6.37 -29.67 1.99
N LYS A 33 -5.93 -29.74 3.25
CA LYS A 33 -6.84 -29.73 4.40
C LYS A 33 -7.65 -28.43 4.51
N THR A 34 -7.01 -27.29 4.23
CA THR A 34 -7.65 -25.96 4.29
C THR A 34 -8.79 -25.85 3.30
N VAL A 35 -8.68 -26.49 2.13
CA VAL A 35 -9.75 -26.54 1.11
C VAL A 35 -10.75 -27.69 1.33
N GLY A 36 -10.79 -28.28 2.53
CA GLY A 36 -11.76 -29.29 2.91
C GLY A 36 -11.54 -30.67 2.29
N ARG A 37 -10.31 -30.99 1.88
CA ARG A 37 -9.94 -32.30 1.33
C ARG A 37 -9.05 -33.08 2.31
N GLU A 38 -9.09 -34.40 2.21
CA GLU A 38 -8.26 -35.26 3.06
C GLU A 38 -6.77 -35.06 2.76
N PRO A 39 -5.94 -34.70 3.76
CA PRO A 39 -4.50 -34.60 3.57
C PRO A 39 -3.83 -35.98 3.52
N GLY A 40 -2.63 -36.04 2.95
CA GLY A 40 -1.83 -37.26 2.83
C GLY A 40 -2.10 -38.07 1.55
N GLY A 41 -1.17 -38.97 1.22
CA GLY A 41 -1.28 -39.86 0.06
C GLY A 41 -1.30 -39.16 -1.32
N HIS A 42 -0.95 -37.87 -1.39
CA HIS A 42 -0.95 -37.09 -2.62
C HIS A 42 0.45 -36.97 -3.22
N SER A 43 0.54 -36.74 -4.54
CA SER A 43 1.77 -36.34 -5.23
C SER A 43 1.57 -35.01 -5.96
N LEU A 44 2.63 -34.21 -6.05
CA LEU A 44 2.62 -32.98 -6.82
C LEU A 44 2.87 -33.32 -8.30
N GLU A 45 1.93 -32.97 -9.17
CA GLU A 45 2.06 -33.22 -10.61
C GLU A 45 2.50 -31.97 -11.38
N LYS A 46 1.97 -30.80 -10.98
CA LYS A 46 2.26 -29.55 -11.66
C LYS A 46 2.23 -28.37 -10.70
N ILE A 47 3.13 -27.43 -10.95
CA ILE A 47 3.04 -26.08 -10.39
C ILE A 47 3.38 -25.07 -11.47
N ALA A 48 2.62 -23.99 -11.55
CA ALA A 48 2.82 -22.92 -12.53
C ALA A 48 2.48 -21.58 -11.91
N VAL A 49 3.27 -20.56 -12.27
CA VAL A 49 3.06 -19.17 -11.88
C VAL A 49 2.63 -18.40 -13.13
N SER A 50 1.63 -17.52 -13.02
CA SER A 50 1.01 -16.82 -14.17
C SER A 50 0.51 -17.78 -15.25
N ALA A 51 -0.26 -18.78 -14.86
CA ALA A 51 -0.81 -19.75 -15.80
C ALA A 51 -1.95 -19.12 -16.61
N ALA A 52 -1.67 -18.66 -17.84
CA ALA A 52 -2.65 -18.02 -18.71
C ALA A 52 -3.42 -19.00 -19.61
N THR A 53 -4.70 -18.71 -19.83
CA THR A 53 -5.56 -19.30 -20.88
C THR A 53 -6.43 -18.20 -21.49
N GLU A 54 -7.23 -18.54 -22.50
CA GLU A 54 -8.26 -17.66 -23.07
C GLU A 54 -9.29 -17.14 -22.05
N LEU A 55 -9.44 -17.81 -20.90
CA LEU A 55 -10.37 -17.44 -19.82
C LEU A 55 -9.73 -16.58 -18.72
N GLY A 56 -8.44 -16.25 -18.86
CA GLY A 56 -7.70 -15.41 -17.92
C GLY A 56 -6.45 -16.08 -17.36
N GLU A 57 -5.84 -15.43 -16.37
CA GLU A 57 -4.62 -15.87 -15.71
C GLU A 57 -4.92 -16.41 -14.30
N THR A 58 -4.14 -17.42 -13.89
CA THR A 58 -4.07 -17.86 -12.50
C THR A 58 -2.69 -17.54 -11.94
N ASP A 59 -2.63 -16.78 -10.84
CA ASP A 59 -1.35 -16.32 -10.26
C ASP A 59 -0.49 -17.52 -9.87
N VAL A 60 -1.05 -18.47 -9.12
CA VAL A 60 -0.42 -19.77 -8.82
C VAL A 60 -1.40 -20.91 -9.06
N LEU A 61 -1.05 -21.81 -9.99
CA LEU A 61 -1.77 -23.05 -10.26
C LEU A 61 -0.97 -24.23 -9.73
N VAL A 62 -1.60 -25.06 -8.91
CA VAL A 62 -1.03 -26.30 -8.38
C VAL A 62 -1.95 -27.45 -8.77
N ILE A 63 -1.39 -28.53 -9.31
CA ILE A 63 -2.13 -29.77 -9.56
C ILE A 63 -1.48 -30.88 -8.75
N VAL A 64 -2.30 -31.54 -7.92
CA VAL A 64 -1.90 -32.72 -7.16
C VAL A 64 -2.75 -33.92 -7.56
N ALA A 65 -2.14 -35.10 -7.64
CA ALA A 65 -2.88 -36.34 -7.64
C ALA A 65 -3.19 -36.74 -6.20
N LEU A 66 -4.45 -36.98 -5.90
CA LEU A 66 -4.92 -37.48 -4.61
C LEU A 66 -4.64 -38.98 -4.49
N GLY A 67 -4.75 -39.54 -3.28
CA GLY A 67 -4.53 -40.98 -3.05
C GLY A 67 -5.48 -41.90 -3.84
N SER A 68 -6.60 -41.38 -4.34
CA SER A 68 -7.52 -42.06 -5.26
C SER A 68 -7.04 -42.11 -6.71
N GLY A 69 -5.98 -41.37 -7.06
CA GLY A 69 -5.55 -41.11 -8.44
C GLY A 69 -6.27 -39.94 -9.11
N GLU A 70 -7.30 -39.38 -8.47
CA GLU A 70 -7.99 -38.19 -8.98
C GLU A 70 -7.12 -36.94 -8.84
N GLN A 71 -7.20 -36.05 -9.81
CA GLN A 71 -6.44 -34.79 -9.84
C GLN A 71 -7.24 -33.65 -9.21
N LEU A 72 -6.60 -32.89 -8.33
CA LEU A 72 -7.11 -31.67 -7.74
C LEU A 72 -6.28 -30.46 -8.20
N ALA A 73 -6.92 -29.49 -8.83
CA ALA A 73 -6.34 -28.20 -9.16
C ALA A 73 -6.63 -27.17 -8.05
N LEU A 74 -5.59 -26.53 -7.52
CA LEU A 74 -5.69 -25.40 -6.59
C LEU A 74 -5.30 -24.14 -7.35
N MET A 75 -6.25 -23.22 -7.50
CA MET A 75 -6.09 -21.99 -8.27
C MET A 75 -6.05 -20.81 -7.32
N ILE A 76 -4.85 -20.29 -7.05
CA ILE A 76 -4.61 -19.27 -6.03
C ILE A 76 -4.43 -17.92 -6.73
N GLU A 77 -5.21 -16.93 -6.29
CA GLU A 77 -5.07 -15.52 -6.64
C GLU A 77 -4.48 -14.77 -5.44
N HIS A 78 -3.36 -14.09 -5.62
CA HIS A 78 -2.80 -13.21 -4.59
C HIS A 78 -3.35 -11.80 -4.70
N LYS A 79 -3.70 -11.23 -3.53
CA LYS A 79 -4.03 -9.81 -3.42
C LYS A 79 -3.31 -9.18 -2.26
N ILE A 80 -2.59 -8.11 -2.54
CA ILE A 80 -2.01 -7.22 -1.54
C ILE A 80 -2.96 -6.02 -1.38
N GLY A 81 -3.12 -5.19 -2.42
CA GLY A 81 -3.87 -3.93 -2.30
C GLY A 81 -4.68 -3.49 -3.52
N ALA A 82 -4.70 -4.28 -4.59
CA ALA A 82 -5.48 -3.94 -5.78
C ALA A 82 -6.99 -4.07 -5.51
N VAL A 83 -7.79 -3.15 -6.04
CA VAL A 83 -9.26 -3.19 -5.94
C VAL A 83 -9.77 -4.43 -6.67
N PHE A 84 -10.65 -5.18 -6.01
CA PHE A 84 -11.25 -6.38 -6.56
C PHE A 84 -12.15 -6.05 -7.76
N GLN A 85 -11.94 -6.73 -8.89
CA GLN A 85 -12.89 -6.69 -10.00
C GLN A 85 -13.93 -7.79 -9.79
N SER A 86 -15.21 -7.41 -9.79
CA SER A 86 -16.34 -8.28 -9.45
C SER A 86 -16.43 -9.58 -10.28
N THR A 87 -15.91 -9.56 -11.51
CA THR A 87 -15.94 -10.68 -12.47
C THR A 87 -14.76 -11.64 -12.35
N GLN A 88 -13.75 -11.33 -11.52
CA GLN A 88 -12.53 -12.15 -11.44
C GLN A 88 -12.81 -13.56 -10.88
N ALA A 89 -13.61 -13.66 -9.83
CA ALA A 89 -13.99 -14.95 -9.26
C ALA A 89 -14.78 -15.81 -10.25
N GLU A 90 -15.68 -15.21 -11.04
CA GLU A 90 -16.46 -15.89 -12.07
C GLU A 90 -15.54 -16.47 -13.16
N ARG A 91 -14.52 -15.71 -13.59
CA ARG A 91 -13.52 -16.22 -14.54
C ARG A 91 -12.76 -17.43 -14.01
N TYR A 92 -12.40 -17.41 -12.72
CA TYR A 92 -11.74 -18.53 -12.07
C TYR A 92 -12.62 -19.78 -12.01
N ALA A 93 -13.91 -19.62 -11.68
CA ALA A 93 -14.87 -20.72 -11.69
C ALA A 93 -15.02 -21.32 -13.09
N LEU A 94 -15.25 -20.48 -14.11
CA LEU A 94 -15.36 -20.91 -15.51
C LEU A 94 -14.11 -21.64 -15.99
N ARG A 95 -12.93 -21.15 -15.61
CA ARG A 95 -11.67 -21.81 -15.93
C ARG A 95 -11.52 -23.16 -15.22
N GLY A 96 -11.91 -23.24 -13.96
CA GLY A 96 -11.96 -24.48 -13.19
C GLY A 96 -12.83 -25.53 -13.87
N ASP A 97 -14.05 -25.14 -14.26
CA ASP A 97 -14.98 -26.02 -14.98
C ASP A 97 -14.42 -26.42 -16.35
N ARG A 98 -13.83 -25.48 -17.09
CA ARG A 98 -13.23 -25.76 -18.41
C ARG A 98 -12.07 -26.76 -18.32
N GLY A 99 -11.21 -26.65 -17.32
CA GLY A 99 -10.13 -27.61 -17.14
C GLY A 99 -10.63 -29.00 -16.74
N ARG A 100 -11.76 -29.09 -16.03
CA ARG A 100 -12.44 -30.38 -15.76
C ARG A 100 -13.01 -30.98 -17.05
N GLU A 101 -13.70 -30.19 -17.86
CA GLU A 101 -14.25 -30.63 -19.15
C GLU A 101 -13.18 -31.13 -20.12
N LEU A 102 -12.00 -30.50 -20.12
CA LEU A 102 -10.86 -30.87 -20.95
C LEU A 102 -10.03 -32.02 -20.37
N GLY A 103 -10.42 -32.58 -19.22
CA GLY A 103 -9.70 -33.68 -18.57
C GLY A 103 -8.36 -33.28 -17.94
N GLY A 104 -8.15 -31.99 -17.67
CA GLY A 104 -6.94 -31.49 -17.01
C GLY A 104 -6.92 -31.71 -15.50
N TRP A 105 -8.09 -31.87 -14.88
CA TRP A 105 -8.27 -32.26 -13.47
C TRP A 105 -9.67 -32.82 -13.23
N HIS A 106 -9.86 -33.49 -12.09
CA HIS A 106 -11.16 -34.04 -11.67
C HIS A 106 -11.90 -33.05 -10.76
N HIS A 107 -11.15 -32.42 -9.86
CA HIS A 107 -11.63 -31.43 -8.90
C HIS A 107 -10.84 -30.14 -9.04
N PHE A 108 -11.45 -29.01 -8.69
CA PHE A 108 -10.72 -27.75 -8.54
C PHE A 108 -11.22 -26.96 -7.34
N GLU A 109 -10.37 -26.08 -6.84
CA GLU A 109 -10.69 -25.09 -5.81
C GLU A 109 -10.14 -23.72 -6.21
N THR A 110 -10.96 -22.69 -6.08
CA THR A 110 -10.55 -21.29 -6.28
C THR A 110 -10.24 -20.65 -4.93
N ILE A 111 -9.04 -20.10 -4.80
CA ILE A 111 -8.50 -19.62 -3.53
C ILE A 111 -8.12 -18.14 -3.67
N LEU A 112 -8.79 -17.27 -2.92
CA LEU A 112 -8.35 -15.89 -2.75
C LEU A 112 -7.40 -15.82 -1.57
N CYS A 113 -6.12 -15.53 -1.84
CA CYS A 113 -5.07 -15.41 -0.85
C CYS A 113 -4.70 -13.94 -0.64
N ALA A 114 -5.05 -13.39 0.52
CA ALA A 114 -4.86 -11.96 0.80
C ALA A 114 -4.71 -11.71 2.30
N PRO A 115 -4.32 -10.50 2.75
CA PRO A 115 -4.39 -10.15 4.16
C PRO A 115 -5.83 -10.28 4.71
N SER A 116 -5.98 -10.67 5.97
CA SER A 116 -7.27 -10.85 6.65
C SER A 116 -8.26 -9.70 6.40
N PHE A 117 -7.80 -8.46 6.59
CA PHE A 117 -8.63 -7.28 6.39
C PHE A 117 -9.11 -7.08 4.94
N TYR A 118 -8.35 -7.57 3.95
CA TYR A 118 -8.75 -7.51 2.54
C TYR A 118 -9.88 -8.48 2.32
N LEU A 119 -9.71 -9.71 2.83
CA LEU A 119 -10.73 -10.75 2.76
C LEU A 119 -12.04 -10.32 3.42
N ASP A 120 -11.99 -9.60 4.54
CA ASP A 120 -13.19 -9.08 5.21
C ASP A 120 -14.06 -8.20 4.29
N THR A 121 -13.44 -7.46 3.36
CA THR A 121 -14.17 -6.66 2.38
C THR A 121 -14.79 -7.48 1.26
N CYS A 122 -14.29 -8.70 1.00
CA CYS A 122 -14.71 -9.57 -0.09
C CYS A 122 -15.57 -10.76 0.34
N ARG A 123 -15.58 -11.10 1.63
CA ARG A 123 -16.30 -12.27 2.18
C ARG A 123 -17.82 -12.14 2.05
N SER A 124 -18.36 -10.92 2.05
CA SER A 124 -19.80 -10.67 1.88
C SER A 124 -20.32 -11.17 0.53
N GLU A 125 -19.47 -11.24 -0.50
CA GLU A 125 -19.85 -11.66 -1.84
C GLU A 125 -19.77 -13.19 -2.07
N LYS A 126 -19.08 -13.94 -1.20
CA LYS A 126 -18.89 -15.42 -1.27
C LYS A 126 -18.59 -15.97 -2.67
N LYS A 127 -17.78 -15.28 -3.47
CA LYS A 127 -17.51 -15.67 -4.87
C LYS A 127 -16.37 -16.67 -5.04
N TRP A 128 -15.52 -16.83 -4.04
CA TRP A 128 -14.39 -17.76 -4.05
C TRP A 128 -14.73 -19.00 -3.23
N GLY A 129 -14.19 -20.16 -3.62
CA GLY A 129 -14.38 -21.40 -2.86
C GLY A 129 -13.71 -21.31 -1.48
N THR A 130 -12.48 -20.81 -1.46
CA THR A 130 -11.68 -20.64 -0.24
C THR A 130 -11.09 -19.23 -0.14
N TYR A 131 -11.11 -18.68 1.08
CA TYR A 131 -10.48 -17.41 1.43
C TYR A 131 -9.35 -17.70 2.41
N LEU A 132 -8.10 -17.53 1.99
CA LEU A 132 -6.92 -17.87 2.77
C LEU A 132 -6.17 -16.60 3.20
N ALA A 133 -6.11 -16.33 4.50
CA ALA A 133 -5.40 -15.16 5.00
C ALA A 133 -3.88 -15.36 5.00
N PHE A 134 -3.12 -14.30 4.70
CA PHE A 134 -1.67 -14.29 4.88
C PHE A 134 -1.27 -14.68 6.30
N GLU A 135 -2.03 -14.19 7.27
CA GLU A 135 -1.86 -14.45 8.70
C GLU A 135 -2.10 -15.93 9.05
N GLU A 136 -2.95 -16.64 8.31
CA GLU A 136 -3.15 -18.10 8.49
C GLU A 136 -1.93 -18.88 8.00
N ILE A 137 -1.36 -18.50 6.84
CA ILE A 137 -0.11 -19.09 6.32
C ILE A 137 1.03 -18.83 7.30
N GLU A 138 1.15 -17.61 7.82
CA GLU A 138 2.15 -17.24 8.82
C GLU A 138 2.02 -18.07 10.09
N ALA A 139 0.82 -18.10 10.68
CA ALA A 139 0.56 -18.79 11.94
C ALA A 139 0.84 -20.30 11.84
N TRP A 140 0.46 -20.91 10.72
CA TRP A 140 0.77 -22.31 10.46
C TRP A 140 2.27 -22.54 10.24
N ALA A 141 2.92 -21.74 9.39
CA ALA A 141 4.33 -21.92 9.07
C ALA A 141 5.25 -21.71 10.30
N ARG A 142 4.88 -20.82 11.24
CA ARG A 142 5.60 -20.64 12.52
C ARG A 142 5.56 -21.88 13.42
N GLN A 143 4.52 -22.70 13.30
CA GLN A 143 4.34 -23.94 14.08
C GLN A 143 4.90 -25.17 13.35
N SER A 144 5.20 -25.05 12.06
CA SER A 144 5.74 -26.15 11.27
C SER A 144 7.21 -26.41 11.60
N ALA A 145 7.57 -27.70 11.71
CA ALA A 145 8.95 -28.13 11.84
C ALA A 145 9.69 -28.23 10.49
N ASP A 146 9.02 -27.91 9.37
CA ASP A 146 9.59 -28.01 8.03
C ASP A 146 10.55 -26.83 7.75
N PRO A 147 11.88 -27.08 7.65
CA PRO A 147 12.85 -26.01 7.47
C PRO A 147 12.74 -25.33 6.10
N THR A 148 12.16 -26.01 5.10
CA THR A 148 12.05 -25.50 3.72
C THR A 148 11.12 -24.30 3.61
N ILE A 149 10.24 -24.07 4.60
CA ILE A 149 9.25 -23.00 4.63
C ILE A 149 9.46 -22.04 5.81
N SER A 150 10.55 -22.19 6.56
CA SER A 150 10.87 -21.35 7.72
C SER A 150 10.93 -19.85 7.40
N PHE A 151 11.09 -19.50 6.12
CA PHE A 151 11.12 -18.14 5.62
C PHE A 151 9.73 -17.53 5.35
N LEU A 152 8.67 -18.34 5.17
CA LEU A 152 7.33 -17.86 4.82
C LEU A 152 6.76 -16.83 5.80
N PRO A 153 6.87 -17.02 7.14
CA PRO A 153 6.37 -16.03 8.08
C PRO A 153 6.94 -14.63 7.84
N THR A 154 8.24 -14.56 7.52
CA THR A 154 8.94 -13.30 7.28
C THR A 154 8.45 -12.62 6.01
N VAL A 155 8.20 -13.38 4.93
CA VAL A 155 7.73 -12.84 3.64
C VAL A 155 6.31 -12.29 3.76
N TYR A 156 5.39 -13.07 4.32
CA TYR A 156 3.99 -12.66 4.48
C TYR A 156 3.84 -11.50 5.48
N GLU A 157 4.64 -11.48 6.55
CA GLU A 157 4.70 -10.34 7.47
C GLU A 157 5.13 -9.04 6.75
N GLN A 158 6.16 -9.10 5.88
CA GLN A 158 6.61 -7.95 5.09
C GLN A 158 5.54 -7.47 4.09
N ALA A 159 4.81 -8.41 3.46
CA ALA A 159 3.69 -8.08 2.58
C ALA A 159 2.56 -7.34 3.31
N THR A 160 2.18 -7.82 4.50
CA THR A 160 1.12 -7.21 5.32
C THR A 160 1.54 -5.84 5.87
N ARG A 161 2.78 -5.68 6.33
CA ARG A 161 3.30 -4.39 6.85
C ARG A 161 3.23 -3.26 5.81
N LYS A 162 3.50 -3.54 4.53
CA LYS A 162 3.43 -2.56 3.43
C LYS A 162 2.02 -1.99 3.24
N LEU A 163 0.99 -2.80 3.47
CA LEU A 163 -0.40 -2.36 3.37
C LEU A 163 -0.84 -1.57 4.60
N MET A 164 -0.35 -1.96 5.77
CA MET A 164 -0.62 -1.25 7.01
C MET A 164 0.03 0.14 7.05
N SER A 165 1.20 0.33 6.42
CA SER A 165 1.85 1.65 6.34
C SER A 165 1.12 2.65 5.43
N GLY A 166 0.26 2.17 4.51
CA GLY A 166 -0.61 3.01 3.67
C GLY A 166 -2.04 3.18 4.18
N ARG A 167 -2.48 2.36 5.15
CA ARG A 167 -3.83 2.47 5.72
C ARG A 167 -3.87 3.47 6.86
N VAL A 168 -4.80 4.41 6.73
CA VAL A 168 -5.26 5.25 7.82
C VAL A 168 -6.19 4.39 8.69
N VAL A 169 -5.66 3.77 9.75
CA VAL A 169 -6.50 3.18 10.79
C VAL A 169 -7.21 4.31 11.51
N ALA A 170 -8.54 4.34 11.45
CA ALA A 170 -9.34 5.37 12.08
C ALA A 170 -8.94 5.52 13.56
N ASN A 171 -8.51 6.72 13.93
CA ASN A 171 -8.20 7.09 15.29
C ASN A 171 -9.00 8.37 15.61
N ALA A 172 -9.77 8.32 16.69
CA ALA A 172 -10.70 9.40 17.04
C ALA A 172 -9.93 10.69 17.36
N GLU A 173 -8.81 10.57 18.09
CA GLU A 173 -7.94 11.68 18.46
C GLU A 173 -7.33 12.34 17.22
N ALA A 174 -6.80 11.54 16.28
CA ALA A 174 -6.29 12.00 14.99
C ALA A 174 -7.37 12.71 14.18
N SER A 175 -8.58 12.14 14.13
CA SER A 175 -9.68 12.71 13.34
C SER A 175 -10.12 14.06 13.91
N GLN A 176 -10.24 14.16 15.24
CA GLN A 176 -10.53 15.42 15.93
C GLN A 176 -9.40 16.43 15.74
N PHE A 177 -8.14 16.01 15.87
CA PHE A 177 -6.97 16.87 15.65
C PHE A 177 -7.01 17.50 14.26
N TRP A 178 -7.21 16.70 13.22
CA TRP A 178 -7.23 17.20 11.84
C TRP A 178 -8.47 18.02 11.52
N GLN A 179 -9.60 17.77 12.19
CA GLN A 179 -10.76 18.66 12.13
C GLN A 179 -10.42 20.04 12.70
N ARG A 180 -9.87 20.11 13.91
CA ARG A 180 -9.45 21.36 14.55
C ARG A 180 -8.40 22.09 13.73
N TYR A 181 -7.42 21.36 13.19
CA TYR A 181 -6.41 21.90 12.29
C TYR A 181 -7.04 22.63 11.10
N ARG A 182 -8.02 22.01 10.43
CA ARG A 182 -8.69 22.62 9.27
C ARG A 182 -9.53 23.83 9.66
N GLU A 183 -10.28 23.74 10.76
CA GLU A 183 -11.10 24.83 11.28
C GLU A 183 -10.23 26.05 11.62
N ALA A 184 -9.16 25.86 12.37
CA ALA A 184 -8.22 26.93 12.73
C ALA A 184 -7.44 27.45 11.52
N ALA A 185 -7.05 26.59 10.57
CA ALA A 185 -6.36 27.06 9.37
C ALA A 185 -7.25 27.90 8.47
N ALA A 186 -8.56 27.62 8.43
CA ALA A 186 -9.52 28.39 7.65
C ALA A 186 -9.77 29.81 8.21
N THR A 187 -9.48 30.06 9.49
CA THR A 187 -9.59 31.41 10.07
C THR A 187 -8.32 32.24 9.88
N ILE A 188 -7.18 31.60 9.68
CA ILE A 188 -5.87 32.25 9.54
C ILE A 188 -5.52 32.47 8.07
N LEU A 189 -5.70 31.45 7.24
CA LEU A 189 -5.29 31.49 5.84
C LEU A 189 -6.27 32.29 4.98
N PRO A 190 -5.80 32.88 3.86
CA PRO A 190 -6.64 33.58 2.91
C PRO A 190 -7.85 32.75 2.47
N ALA A 191 -9.00 33.43 2.33
CA ALA A 191 -10.23 32.83 1.85
C ALA A 191 -10.02 32.12 0.50
N GLY A 192 -10.55 30.90 0.39
CA GLY A 192 -10.39 30.06 -0.80
C GLY A 192 -9.15 29.17 -0.81
N THR A 193 -8.30 29.22 0.22
CA THR A 193 -7.20 28.25 0.39
C THR A 193 -7.77 26.86 0.65
N LYS A 194 -7.39 25.89 -0.18
CA LYS A 194 -7.81 24.48 -0.04
C LYS A 194 -6.73 23.67 0.67
N ILE A 195 -7.14 22.85 1.64
CA ILE A 195 -6.27 21.89 2.32
C ILE A 195 -6.67 20.47 1.89
N ALA A 196 -5.80 19.81 1.13
CA ALA A 196 -5.96 18.43 0.69
C ALA A 196 -5.11 17.47 1.52
N GLY A 197 -5.33 16.16 1.36
CA GLY A 197 -4.57 15.11 2.07
C GLY A 197 -5.13 14.74 3.45
N LEU A 198 -6.02 15.57 4.01
CA LEU A 198 -6.69 15.32 5.28
C LEU A 198 -8.12 14.83 5.05
N GLY A 199 -8.34 13.52 5.06
CA GLY A 199 -9.68 12.92 4.99
C GLY A 199 -10.57 13.26 6.20
N THR A 200 -11.83 12.86 6.16
CA THR A 200 -12.77 12.94 7.29
C THR A 200 -12.44 11.93 8.38
N VAL A 201 -11.87 10.78 8.01
CA VAL A 201 -11.32 9.78 8.91
C VAL A 201 -9.80 9.84 8.83
N ALA A 202 -9.16 10.08 9.97
CA ALA A 202 -7.71 10.17 10.10
C ALA A 202 -7.16 9.13 11.08
N GLY A 203 -5.85 8.93 11.04
CA GLY A 203 -5.14 7.81 11.65
C GLY A 203 -3.64 8.07 11.67
N ILE A 204 -2.85 7.09 12.10
CA ILE A 204 -1.39 7.28 12.24
C ILE A 204 -0.70 7.61 10.91
N ASN A 205 -1.20 7.04 9.79
CA ASN A 205 -0.65 7.22 8.44
C ASN A 205 -1.42 8.25 7.59
N THR A 206 -2.13 9.19 8.22
CA THR A 206 -2.81 10.26 7.48
C THR A 206 -1.81 11.03 6.60
N PRO A 207 -2.10 11.23 5.31
CA PRO A 207 -1.24 12.01 4.43
C PRO A 207 -1.02 13.42 4.97
N TRP A 208 0.11 14.01 4.61
CA TRP A 208 0.46 15.37 5.01
C TRP A 208 -0.56 16.40 4.48
N PRO A 209 -0.90 17.44 5.27
CA PRO A 209 -1.65 18.59 4.77
C PRO A 209 -0.97 19.19 3.55
N ARG A 210 -1.73 19.31 2.45
CA ARG A 210 -1.29 19.96 1.20
C ARG A 210 -2.11 21.22 0.97
N PHE A 211 -1.44 22.34 0.77
CA PHE A 211 -2.06 23.65 0.64
C PHE A 211 -2.13 24.06 -0.83
N GLN A 212 -3.30 24.51 -1.25
CA GLN A 212 -3.51 25.07 -2.57
C GLN A 212 -4.16 26.45 -2.42
N PHE A 213 -3.39 27.49 -2.70
CA PHE A 213 -3.85 28.86 -2.76
C PHE A 213 -4.45 29.15 -4.14
N ALA A 214 -5.44 30.04 -4.23
CA ALA A 214 -6.11 30.38 -5.49
C ALA A 214 -5.14 30.95 -6.55
N ALA A 215 -4.10 31.68 -6.14
CA ALA A 215 -3.02 32.18 -7.00
C ALA A 215 -1.79 31.25 -7.09
N GLY A 216 -1.88 30.05 -6.49
CA GLY A 216 -0.81 29.05 -6.45
C GLY A 216 -0.65 28.28 -7.77
N SER A 217 0.50 27.64 -7.95
CA SER A 217 0.84 26.90 -9.18
C SER A 217 0.31 25.49 -9.04
N PRO A 218 -0.43 24.95 -10.02
CA PRO A 218 -0.74 23.52 -10.01
C PRO A 218 0.53 22.67 -10.20
N ALA A 219 1.61 23.26 -10.72
CA ALA A 219 2.89 22.58 -10.92
C ALA A 219 3.75 22.48 -9.65
N MET A 220 3.38 23.12 -8.55
CA MET A 220 4.13 23.11 -7.29
C MET A 220 3.29 22.49 -6.17
N ARG A 221 3.95 21.86 -5.19
CA ARG A 221 3.27 21.22 -4.06
C ARG A 221 3.75 21.82 -2.75
N LEU A 222 2.86 22.53 -2.07
CA LEU A 222 3.11 23.09 -0.74
C LEU A 222 2.56 22.15 0.33
N GLU A 223 3.43 21.58 1.14
CA GLU A 223 3.09 20.52 2.10
C GLU A 223 3.66 20.82 3.49
N HIS A 224 2.85 20.63 4.52
CA HIS A 224 3.33 20.63 5.91
C HIS A 224 3.53 19.19 6.37
N LYS A 225 4.75 18.82 6.77
CA LYS A 225 5.13 17.47 7.22
C LYS A 225 5.28 17.49 8.74
N PRO A 226 4.19 17.27 9.51
CA PRO A 226 4.10 17.73 10.89
C PRO A 226 5.07 16.98 11.82
N ARG A 227 5.17 15.66 11.70
CA ARG A 227 6.12 14.85 12.47
C ARG A 227 7.58 15.06 12.06
N HIS A 228 7.81 15.58 10.86
CA HIS A 228 9.15 15.88 10.36
C HIS A 228 9.59 17.30 10.75
N GLY A 229 8.67 18.16 11.20
CA GLY A 229 8.97 19.53 11.58
C GLY A 229 9.40 20.38 10.41
N VAL A 230 8.78 20.19 9.24
CA VAL A 230 9.14 20.94 8.02
C VAL A 230 7.91 21.33 7.21
N VAL A 231 8.00 22.47 6.54
CA VAL A 231 7.10 22.86 5.45
C VAL A 231 7.92 22.93 4.17
N ASP A 232 7.46 22.23 3.14
CA ASP A 232 8.14 22.13 1.84
C ASP A 232 7.27 22.74 0.75
N LEU A 233 7.88 23.61 -0.08
CA LEU A 233 7.40 23.94 -1.41
C LEU A 233 8.19 23.12 -2.42
N ASN A 234 7.60 22.03 -2.89
CA ASN A 234 8.20 21.04 -3.77
C ASN A 234 7.98 21.40 -5.24
N TYR A 235 9.03 21.20 -6.04
CA TYR A 235 9.07 21.40 -7.49
C TYR A 235 9.26 20.04 -8.18
N PRO A 236 8.17 19.33 -8.52
CA PRO A 236 8.24 18.05 -9.19
C PRO A 236 8.87 18.19 -10.57
N GLY A 237 9.85 17.33 -10.89
CA GLY A 237 10.49 17.31 -12.21
C GLY A 237 11.47 18.46 -12.48
N VAL A 238 11.75 19.31 -11.50
CA VAL A 238 12.75 20.39 -11.60
C VAL A 238 14.06 19.94 -10.94
N THR A 239 15.19 20.14 -11.62
CA THR A 239 16.52 19.86 -11.08
C THR A 239 17.00 20.96 -10.13
N GLY A 240 18.02 20.68 -9.32
CA GLY A 240 18.57 21.68 -8.39
C GLY A 240 19.16 22.89 -9.12
N GLU A 241 19.75 22.69 -10.30
CA GLU A 241 20.28 23.75 -11.15
C GLU A 241 19.16 24.62 -11.72
N GLN A 242 18.06 24.01 -12.18
CA GLN A 242 16.89 24.75 -12.67
C GLN A 242 16.25 25.55 -11.54
N LEU A 243 16.12 24.98 -10.34
CA LEU A 243 15.61 25.68 -9.17
C LEU A 243 16.54 26.84 -8.77
N ALA A 244 17.86 26.63 -8.76
CA ALA A 244 18.84 27.67 -8.49
C ALA A 244 18.76 28.82 -9.51
N THR A 245 18.50 28.51 -10.79
CA THR A 245 18.32 29.50 -11.85
C THR A 245 17.01 30.29 -11.68
N MET A 246 15.95 29.67 -11.17
CA MET A 246 14.69 30.37 -10.88
C MET A 246 14.82 31.34 -9.70
N LEU A 247 15.78 31.12 -8.80
CA LEU A 247 16.01 31.94 -7.62
C LEU A 247 16.90 33.15 -7.98
N ASP A 248 16.30 34.19 -8.55
CA ASP A 248 17.00 35.43 -8.92
C ASP A 248 17.49 36.27 -7.72
N ALA A 249 17.07 35.93 -6.51
CA ALA A 249 17.42 36.64 -5.28
C ALA A 249 17.90 35.68 -4.18
N PRO A 250 18.77 36.14 -3.27
CA PRO A 250 19.15 35.37 -2.08
C PRO A 250 17.90 34.96 -1.30
N LEU A 251 17.78 33.68 -1.01
CA LEU A 251 16.73 33.17 -0.14
C LEU A 251 16.90 33.76 1.27
N PRO A 252 15.80 33.96 2.01
CA PRO A 252 15.88 34.25 3.43
C PRO A 252 16.68 33.16 4.17
N THR A 253 17.40 33.54 5.23
CA THR A 253 18.38 32.68 5.91
C THR A 253 17.81 31.38 6.49
N ASP A 254 16.51 31.34 6.74
CA ASP A 254 15.80 30.18 7.29
C ASP A 254 15.10 29.33 6.21
N VAL A 255 15.17 29.73 4.94
CA VAL A 255 14.68 28.97 3.79
C VAL A 255 15.84 28.21 3.16
N ARG A 256 15.71 26.89 3.01
CA ARG A 256 16.76 26.03 2.46
C ARG A 256 16.31 25.36 1.17
N VAL A 257 17.24 25.18 0.25
CA VAL A 257 17.05 24.34 -0.93
C VAL A 257 17.44 22.91 -0.54
N GLU A 258 16.50 21.98 -0.62
CA GLU A 258 16.67 20.60 -0.16
C GLU A 258 16.23 19.59 -1.21
N ARG A 259 17.00 18.51 -1.36
CA ARG A 259 16.60 17.39 -2.21
C ARG A 259 15.62 16.50 -1.46
N THR A 260 14.43 16.30 -2.01
CA THR A 260 13.38 15.43 -1.48
C THR A 260 13.08 14.30 -2.46
N GLY A 261 13.83 13.20 -2.35
CA GLY A 261 13.75 12.08 -3.28
C GLY A 261 14.24 12.47 -4.69
N GLN A 262 13.33 12.43 -5.67
CA GLN A 262 13.59 12.81 -7.07
C GLN A 262 13.21 14.27 -7.37
N SER A 263 12.85 15.06 -6.36
CA SER A 263 12.43 16.45 -6.53
C SER A 263 13.24 17.38 -5.63
N TRP A 264 13.21 18.67 -5.94
CA TRP A 264 13.82 19.72 -5.13
C TRP A 264 12.74 20.56 -4.46
N SER A 265 13.02 21.02 -3.24
CA SER A 265 12.08 21.80 -2.44
C SER A 265 12.75 23.03 -1.83
N LEU A 266 11.97 24.10 -1.68
CA LEU A 266 12.27 25.14 -0.69
C LEU A 266 11.66 24.70 0.65
N ARG A 267 12.46 24.69 1.71
CA ARG A 267 12.10 24.17 3.03
C ARG A 267 12.24 25.23 4.11
N ILE A 268 11.25 25.26 5.01
CA ILE A 268 11.34 25.95 6.30
C ILE A 268 11.18 24.90 7.40
N ASN A 269 12.07 24.94 8.41
CA ASN A 269 11.93 24.10 9.61
C ASN A 269 10.92 24.73 10.56
N VAL A 270 10.03 23.90 11.11
CA VAL A 270 8.98 24.29 12.06
C VAL A 270 8.95 23.28 13.22
N PRO A 271 8.39 23.63 14.39
CA PRO A 271 8.23 22.66 15.46
C PRO A 271 7.40 21.45 15.01
N THR A 272 7.73 20.28 15.56
CA THR A 272 7.00 19.06 15.23
C THR A 272 5.60 19.07 15.82
N ILE A 273 4.67 18.42 15.12
CA ILE A 273 3.30 18.19 15.58
C ILE A 273 3.01 16.70 15.55
N ASP A 274 2.42 16.21 16.63
CA ASP A 274 1.90 14.87 16.79
C ASP A 274 0.37 14.91 16.84
N HIS A 275 -0.26 14.50 15.74
CA HIS A 275 -1.71 14.47 15.61
C HIS A 275 -2.40 13.41 16.48
N LEU A 276 -1.64 12.61 17.26
CA LEU A 276 -2.18 11.72 18.29
C LEU A 276 -2.26 12.38 19.67
N LYS A 277 -1.86 13.65 19.79
CA LYS A 277 -1.93 14.45 21.03
C LYS A 277 -2.93 15.60 20.89
N PRO A 278 -3.45 16.16 22.00
CA PRO A 278 -4.41 17.27 21.94
C PRO A 278 -3.90 18.46 21.12
N PHE A 279 -4.77 19.04 20.29
CA PHE A 279 -4.43 20.16 19.40
C PHE A 279 -3.99 21.40 20.20
N GLU A 280 -4.69 21.66 21.29
CA GLU A 280 -4.52 22.84 22.16
C GLU A 280 -3.12 22.90 22.77
N THR A 281 -2.49 21.73 22.99
CA THR A 281 -1.11 21.66 23.52
C THR A 281 -0.04 21.99 22.47
N GLN A 282 -0.43 22.09 21.20
CA GLN A 282 0.46 22.22 20.05
C GLN A 282 0.12 23.46 19.19
N GLU A 283 -0.73 24.36 19.69
CA GLU A 283 -1.20 25.54 18.94
C GLU A 283 -0.04 26.44 18.47
N GLY A 284 0.98 26.65 19.31
CA GLY A 284 2.17 27.42 18.91
C GLY A 284 2.95 26.77 17.75
N ALA A 285 3.05 25.43 17.73
CA ALA A 285 3.69 24.70 16.63
C ALA A 285 2.85 24.80 15.34
N PHE A 286 1.53 24.72 15.48
CA PHE A 286 0.58 24.91 14.38
C PHE A 286 0.68 26.31 13.76
N LEU A 287 0.71 27.36 14.57
CA LEU A 287 0.83 28.74 14.09
C LEU A 287 2.16 28.96 13.36
N ALA A 288 3.26 28.42 13.88
CA ALA A 288 4.56 28.47 13.22
C ALA A 288 4.54 27.76 11.85
N ALA A 289 3.83 26.62 11.75
CA ALA A 289 3.66 25.90 10.50
C ALA A 289 2.85 26.71 9.47
N LEU A 290 1.75 27.34 9.86
CA LEU A 290 0.96 28.16 8.94
C LEU A 290 1.71 29.42 8.48
N ALA A 291 2.46 30.08 9.37
CA ALA A 291 3.31 31.20 8.99
C ALA A 291 4.36 30.79 7.94
N ALA A 292 4.95 29.59 8.08
CA ALA A 292 5.87 29.05 7.10
C ALA A 292 5.18 28.72 5.75
N VAL A 293 3.95 28.19 5.78
CA VAL A 293 3.13 27.94 4.59
C VAL A 293 2.87 29.25 3.81
N GLU A 294 2.39 30.30 4.48
CA GLU A 294 2.12 31.59 3.83
C GLU A 294 3.38 32.24 3.26
N ARG A 295 4.50 32.10 3.98
CA ARG A 295 5.77 32.65 3.56
C ARG A 295 6.33 31.96 2.32
N LEU A 296 6.28 30.63 2.26
CA LEU A 296 6.66 29.89 1.06
C LEU A 296 5.73 30.19 -0.11
N HIS A 297 4.43 30.36 0.12
CA HIS A 297 3.49 30.82 -0.92
C HIS A 297 3.83 32.23 -1.43
N THR A 298 4.25 33.14 -0.54
CA THR A 298 4.69 34.49 -0.94
C THR A 298 5.93 34.42 -1.83
N ILE A 299 6.91 33.60 -1.47
CA ILE A 299 8.11 33.37 -2.30
C ILE A 299 7.71 32.79 -3.67
N GLU A 300 6.82 31.80 -3.70
CA GLU A 300 6.28 31.20 -4.94
C GLU A 300 5.72 32.27 -5.90
N ARG A 301 4.93 33.21 -5.36
CA ARG A 301 4.31 34.28 -6.16
C ARG A 301 5.33 35.25 -6.74
N THR A 302 6.35 35.61 -5.97
CA THR A 302 7.43 36.50 -6.43
C THR A 302 8.19 35.85 -7.59
N LEU A 303 8.53 34.56 -7.47
CA LEU A 303 9.23 33.82 -8.52
C LEU A 303 8.42 33.76 -9.83
N LYS A 304 7.11 33.50 -9.75
CA LYS A 304 6.24 33.51 -10.94
C LYS A 304 6.18 34.87 -11.63
N SER A 305 6.11 35.94 -10.84
CA SER A 305 5.99 37.29 -11.38
C SER A 305 7.27 37.70 -12.13
N ALA A 306 8.44 37.25 -11.65
CA ALA A 306 9.72 37.45 -12.32
C ALA A 306 9.81 36.69 -13.65
N ILE A 307 9.37 35.43 -13.67
CA ILE A 307 9.41 34.57 -14.88
C ILE A 307 8.42 35.05 -15.96
N ALA A 308 7.26 35.58 -15.57
CA ALA A 308 6.26 36.08 -16.53
C ALA A 308 6.57 37.48 -17.09
N ALA A 309 7.52 38.21 -16.49
CA ALA A 309 7.96 39.53 -16.94
C ALA A 309 9.18 39.49 -17.87
N THR A 310 9.74 38.30 -18.11
CA THR A 310 10.81 38.02 -19.09
C THR A 310 10.23 37.48 -20.39
#